data_AF-A0A9N9XVX6-F1
#
_entry.id   AF-A0A9N9XVX6-F1
#
_cell.length_a   1.000
_cell.length_b   1.000
_cell.length_c   1.000
_cell.angle_alpha   90.00
_cell.angle_beta   90.00
_cell.angle_gamma   90.00
#
_symmetry.space_group_name_H-M   'P 1'
#
loop_
_entity.id
_entity.type
_entity.pdbx_description
1 polymer ?
#
loop_
_entity_poly.entity_id
_entity_poly.type
_entity_poly.pdbx_seq_one_letter_code
_entity_poly.pdbx_strand_id
1 'polypeptide(L)'
;MTTSTNIQEYFCKIVKGDEDISVGVAAIRSLMEIIKYSKSETVQELEANLKEAIQAMKNTNFTVAAINSACELFIRFITLAALDTREFEKCKKIMLDRGHLFIKKLEEARGKIVKLSANFIEDGCVILTHSRSRVVLQTLRKASKQNKKFEVFVTISAPDNSGVQMTRDLEAEGIPCTLILDAAIGYIMERVNFIMVGAEGVVESGGIVNKVGSYTMAVCAKEMKKPFYVLTESFKFTRLFPLGQQDLPEEYKYTSDVRMNNNLTKMHPLVDYTPPSYITLLFTDLGILTPSAVSDELIKLYLCGGSLIHPQVAVTAAHCVNRKGPFNVRAGEWNWQIESEPIPHQDKTAKKVIIHPSFHPPSLRNDIAVLILKSPFKLTENIGLICLPARGVRFDMQGCVAAGWGKNSYKKGTYQSTLKKSLRDARLGPFFKLHRSFICAGGEANRDTCKGDGGSPLMCPIVGRPDKYHQVGIVSWGLTCGLQNTPGVYVNVEMFTKWIDYVLKSNGFDTTVYKSKNVGSL
;
A
#
# COMPACT_ATOMS: atom_id res chain seq x y z
N MET A 1 25.94 5.73 20.20
CA MET A 1 25.77 6.62 19.04
C MET A 1 24.42 7.31 19.17
N THR A 2 24.31 8.36 19.99
CA THR A 2 23.00 8.95 20.38
C THR A 2 22.80 10.39 19.92
N THR A 3 23.70 10.95 19.09
CA THR A 3 23.48 12.28 18.49
C THR A 3 23.09 12.15 17.02
N SER A 4 22.14 12.96 16.58
CA SER A 4 21.63 13.01 15.19
C SER A 4 22.74 13.19 14.15
N THR A 5 23.75 14.00 14.47
CA THR A 5 24.94 14.25 13.62
C THR A 5 25.75 12.98 13.36
N ASN A 6 25.89 12.09 14.34
CA ASN A 6 26.66 10.86 14.22
C ASN A 6 25.98 9.85 13.27
N ILE A 7 24.64 9.82 13.26
CA ILE A 7 23.85 8.94 12.39
C ILE A 7 23.96 9.39 10.93
N GLN A 8 23.92 10.69 10.67
CA GLN A 8 24.08 11.25 9.32
C GLN A 8 25.47 10.93 8.75
N GLU A 9 26.52 11.11 9.53
CA GLU A 9 27.90 10.79 9.12
C GLU A 9 28.06 9.29 8.84
N TYR A 10 27.52 8.44 9.71
CA TYR A 10 27.59 6.99 9.53
C TYR A 10 26.85 6.52 8.27
N PHE A 11 25.63 7.02 8.06
CA PHE A 11 24.85 6.73 6.86
C PHE A 11 25.58 7.19 5.59
N CYS A 12 26.10 8.43 5.57
CA CYS A 12 26.88 8.96 4.47
C CYS A 12 28.13 8.10 4.18
N LYS A 13 28.79 7.60 5.23
CA LYS A 13 29.97 6.73 5.11
C LYS A 13 29.61 5.38 4.47
N ILE A 14 28.48 4.77 4.82
CA ILE A 14 28.03 3.52 4.19
C ILE A 14 27.76 3.74 2.70
N VAL A 15 27.03 4.80 2.35
CA VAL A 15 26.66 5.06 0.95
C VAL A 15 27.88 5.37 0.09
N LYS A 16 28.86 6.11 0.63
CA LYS A 16 30.12 6.42 -0.09
C LYS A 16 31.12 5.25 -0.13
N GLY A 17 30.99 4.28 0.76
CA GLY A 17 31.90 3.15 0.86
C GLY A 17 31.65 2.05 -0.18
N ASP A 18 30.46 2.00 -0.77
CA ASP A 18 30.06 1.01 -1.77
C ASP A 18 29.10 1.65 -2.79
N GLU A 19 29.58 1.90 -4.01
CA GLU A 19 28.78 2.55 -5.05
C GLU A 19 27.58 1.71 -5.51
N ASP A 20 27.61 0.39 -5.29
CA ASP A 20 26.53 -0.52 -5.67
C ASP A 20 25.44 -0.67 -4.59
N ILE A 21 25.66 -0.11 -3.40
CA ILE A 21 24.69 -0.18 -2.30
C ILE A 21 23.48 0.73 -2.55
N SER A 22 22.28 0.18 -2.39
CA SER A 22 21.06 1.00 -2.44
C SER A 22 20.99 1.91 -1.23
N VAL A 23 20.55 3.16 -1.44
CA VAL A 23 20.31 4.13 -0.36
C VAL A 23 19.38 3.55 0.71
N GLY A 24 18.34 2.80 0.30
CA GLY A 24 17.45 2.12 1.24
C GLY A 24 18.14 1.00 2.05
N VAL A 25 19.06 0.25 1.43
CA VAL A 25 19.84 -0.78 2.13
C VAL A 25 20.82 -0.15 3.13
N ALA A 26 21.48 0.95 2.72
CA ALA A 26 22.34 1.72 3.62
C ALA A 26 21.56 2.27 4.82
N ALA A 27 20.35 2.79 4.61
CA ALA A 27 19.50 3.31 5.68
C ALA A 27 19.14 2.20 6.69
N ILE A 28 18.81 1.00 6.20
CA ILE A 28 18.49 -0.14 7.06
C ILE A 28 19.73 -0.62 7.84
N ARG A 29 20.90 -0.67 7.21
CA ARG A 29 22.16 -0.99 7.91
C ARG A 29 22.44 0.01 9.04
N SER A 30 22.19 1.30 8.81
CA SER A 30 22.26 2.33 9.86
C SER A 30 21.27 2.06 11.01
N LEU A 31 20.01 1.74 10.70
CA LEU A 31 19.02 1.41 11.74
C LEU A 31 19.40 0.16 12.53
N MET A 32 19.98 -0.86 11.90
CA MET A 32 20.43 -2.08 12.57
C MET A 32 21.56 -1.83 13.57
N GLU A 33 22.51 -0.95 13.24
CA GLU A 33 23.56 -0.55 14.18
C GLU A 33 23.01 0.22 15.38
N ILE A 34 21.98 1.05 15.15
CA ILE A 34 21.26 1.72 16.24
C ILE A 34 20.56 0.69 17.14
N ILE A 35 19.87 -0.29 16.57
CA ILE A 35 19.26 -1.37 17.35
C ILE A 35 20.33 -2.09 18.16
N LYS A 36 21.47 -2.46 17.56
CA LYS A 36 22.55 -3.20 18.22
C LYS A 36 23.10 -2.47 19.45
N TYR A 37 23.42 -1.19 19.33
CA TYR A 37 23.99 -0.38 20.41
C TYR A 37 22.98 0.41 21.24
N SER A 38 21.67 0.23 20.99
CA SER A 38 20.63 0.90 21.78
C SER A 38 20.67 0.43 23.23
N LYS A 39 20.54 1.40 24.14
CA LYS A 39 20.39 1.23 25.58
C LYS A 39 18.92 1.29 26.04
N SER A 40 17.97 1.42 25.11
CA SER A 40 16.54 1.52 25.43
C SER A 40 16.06 0.30 26.20
N GLU A 41 15.10 0.50 27.10
CA GLU A 41 14.55 -0.58 27.92
C GLU A 41 13.19 -1.08 27.39
N THR A 42 12.55 -0.29 26.53
CA THR A 42 11.22 -0.58 25.97
C THR A 42 11.20 -0.55 24.45
N VAL A 43 10.24 -1.27 23.86
CA VAL A 43 10.03 -1.28 22.40
C VAL A 43 9.56 0.08 21.90
N GLN A 44 8.75 0.80 22.68
CA GLN A 44 8.26 2.13 22.29
C GLN A 44 9.38 3.16 22.23
N GLU A 45 10.29 3.15 23.21
CA GLU A 45 11.46 4.04 23.23
C GLU A 45 12.41 3.71 22.07
N LEU A 46 12.65 2.42 21.80
CA LEU A 46 13.45 2.00 20.65
C LEU A 46 12.81 2.46 19.33
N GLU A 47 11.49 2.34 19.17
CA GLU A 47 10.78 2.81 17.98
C GLU A 47 10.90 4.33 17.81
N ALA A 48 10.78 5.11 18.89
CA ALA A 48 10.97 6.56 18.86
C ALA A 48 12.40 6.92 18.41
N ASN A 49 13.42 6.27 18.98
CA ASN A 49 14.82 6.46 18.60
C ASN A 49 15.08 6.12 17.12
N LEU A 50 14.43 5.08 16.58
CA LEU A 50 14.52 4.74 15.17
C LEU A 50 13.83 5.78 14.27
N LYS A 51 12.69 6.34 14.69
CA LYS A 51 12.01 7.41 13.95
C LYS A 51 12.85 8.69 13.90
N GLU A 52 13.50 9.06 15.01
CA GLU A 52 14.44 10.19 15.04
C GLU A 52 15.64 9.96 14.10
N ALA A 53 16.19 8.74 14.10
CA ALA A 53 17.27 8.36 13.20
C ALA A 53 16.86 8.44 11.73
N ILE A 54 15.65 8.02 11.39
CA ILE A 54 15.10 8.16 10.04
C ILE A 54 15.03 9.63 9.66
N GLN A 55 14.50 10.48 10.54
CA GLN A 55 14.41 11.91 10.27
C GLN A 55 15.79 12.55 10.05
N ALA A 56 16.80 12.13 10.82
CA ALA A 56 18.18 12.55 10.61
C ALA A 56 18.71 12.12 9.23
N MET A 57 18.43 10.90 8.78
CA MET A 57 18.82 10.41 7.45
C MET A 57 18.08 11.13 6.31
N LYS A 58 16.81 11.53 6.48
CA LYS A 58 16.06 12.34 5.49
C LYS A 58 16.67 13.73 5.29
N ASN A 59 17.38 14.25 6.28
CA ASN A 59 18.06 15.56 6.22
C ASN A 59 19.46 15.47 5.59
N THR A 60 19.68 14.48 4.72
CA THR A 60 20.91 14.35 3.94
C THR A 60 20.65 14.66 2.46
N ASN A 61 21.72 14.77 1.67
CA ASN A 61 21.62 15.06 0.23
C ASN A 61 21.31 13.84 -0.64
N PHE A 62 20.79 12.77 -0.05
CA PHE A 62 20.36 11.57 -0.76
C PHE A 62 18.84 11.56 -0.98
N THR A 63 18.38 10.66 -1.83
CA THR A 63 16.97 10.60 -2.24
C THR A 63 16.09 10.11 -1.10
N VAL A 64 15.17 10.98 -0.65
CA VAL A 64 14.31 10.74 0.51
C VAL A 64 13.31 9.61 0.25
N ALA A 65 12.85 9.43 -0.99
CA ALA A 65 11.87 8.41 -1.35
C ALA A 65 12.31 6.98 -0.96
N ALA A 66 13.56 6.63 -1.26
CA ALA A 66 14.12 5.32 -0.95
C ALA A 66 14.37 5.12 0.55
N ILE A 67 14.70 6.20 1.28
CA ILE A 67 14.88 6.17 2.73
C ILE A 67 13.53 5.93 3.42
N ASN A 68 12.51 6.72 3.06
CA ASN A 68 11.17 6.64 3.65
C ASN A 68 10.57 5.24 3.48
N SER A 69 10.47 4.79 2.23
CA SER A 69 9.86 3.50 1.89
C SER A 69 10.58 2.30 2.54
N ALA A 70 11.91 2.27 2.47
CA ALA A 70 12.70 1.19 3.05
C ALA A 70 12.61 1.16 4.59
N CYS A 71 12.72 2.32 5.24
CA CYS A 71 12.71 2.43 6.69
C CYS A 71 11.32 2.16 7.29
N GLU A 72 10.24 2.63 6.66
CA GLU A 72 8.88 2.32 7.10
C GLU A 72 8.57 0.83 7.02
N LEU A 73 8.91 0.19 5.90
CA LEU A 73 8.75 -1.26 5.74
C LEU A 73 9.60 -2.04 6.74
N PHE A 74 10.83 -1.57 6.98
CA PHE A 74 11.72 -2.17 7.96
C PHE A 74 11.16 -2.07 9.38
N ILE A 75 10.78 -0.87 9.85
CA ILE A 75 10.17 -0.68 11.19
C ILE A 75 8.97 -1.60 11.35
N ARG A 76 8.08 -1.65 10.35
CA ARG A 76 6.91 -2.53 10.40
C ARG A 76 7.30 -4.01 10.48
N PHE A 77 8.32 -4.43 9.75
CA PHE A 77 8.79 -5.82 9.74
C PHE A 77 9.43 -6.24 11.08
N ILE A 78 10.22 -5.36 11.69
CA ILE A 78 10.91 -5.64 12.96
C ILE A 78 9.98 -5.49 14.17
N THR A 79 9.03 -4.54 14.16
CA THR A 79 8.08 -4.34 15.29
C THR A 79 7.13 -5.51 15.46
N LEU A 80 6.87 -6.29 14.40
CA LEU A 80 6.19 -7.58 14.51
C LEU A 80 6.93 -8.59 15.40
N ALA A 81 8.22 -8.39 15.72
CA ALA A 81 8.97 -9.25 16.65
C ALA A 81 8.49 -9.11 18.10
N ALA A 82 7.91 -7.97 18.47
CA ALA A 82 7.32 -7.76 19.79
C ALA A 82 6.13 -8.70 20.08
N LEU A 83 5.61 -9.38 19.05
CA LEU A 83 4.58 -10.41 19.19
C LEU A 83 5.15 -11.77 19.63
N ASP A 84 6.45 -12.01 19.46
CA ASP A 84 7.08 -13.32 19.69
C ASP A 84 7.53 -13.50 21.14
N THR A 85 7.92 -12.43 21.83
CA THR A 85 8.48 -12.52 23.20
C THR A 85 8.16 -11.29 24.05
N ARG A 86 7.98 -11.49 25.36
CA ARG A 86 7.76 -10.39 26.33
C ARG A 86 9.06 -9.78 26.88
N GLU A 87 10.19 -10.46 26.73
CA GLU A 87 11.50 -10.00 27.17
C GLU A 87 12.15 -9.10 26.11
N PHE A 88 12.58 -7.91 26.52
CA PHE A 88 13.13 -6.91 25.61
C PHE A 88 14.45 -7.34 24.96
N GLU A 89 15.38 -7.92 25.71
CA GLU A 89 16.68 -8.39 25.17
C GLU A 89 16.50 -9.48 24.11
N LYS A 90 15.57 -10.41 24.34
CA LYS A 90 15.24 -11.45 23.35
C LYS A 90 14.55 -10.85 22.12
N CYS A 91 13.67 -9.86 22.32
CA CYS A 91 13.05 -9.10 21.24
C CYS A 91 14.09 -8.38 20.37
N LYS A 92 15.08 -7.72 20.99
CA LYS A 92 16.19 -7.03 20.33
C LYS A 92 16.99 -7.97 19.43
N LYS A 93 17.29 -9.18 19.92
CA LYS A 93 17.95 -10.21 19.10
C LYS A 93 17.11 -10.65 17.90
N ILE A 94 15.81 -10.91 18.11
CA ILE A 94 14.88 -11.28 17.03
C ILE A 94 14.75 -10.14 15.99
N MET A 95 14.74 -8.89 16.43
CA MET A 95 14.72 -7.72 15.53
C MET A 95 15.97 -7.67 14.65
N LEU A 96 17.16 -7.95 15.20
CA LEU A 96 18.40 -8.01 14.43
C LEU A 96 18.40 -9.18 13.43
N ASP A 97 17.98 -10.38 13.85
CA ASP A 97 17.88 -11.55 12.99
C ASP A 97 16.91 -11.31 11.82
N ARG A 98 15.75 -10.70 12.11
CA ARG A 98 14.79 -10.26 11.10
C ARG A 98 15.39 -9.18 10.20
N GLY A 99 16.15 -8.24 10.76
CA GLY A 99 16.79 -7.20 9.98
C GLY A 99 17.79 -7.76 8.96
N HIS A 100 18.61 -8.74 9.36
CA HIS A 100 19.52 -9.44 8.44
C HIS A 100 18.75 -10.18 7.34
N LEU A 101 17.65 -10.85 7.68
CA LEU A 101 16.78 -11.49 6.70
C LEU A 101 16.17 -10.48 5.71
N PHE A 102 15.81 -9.29 6.19
CA PHE A 102 15.25 -8.23 5.36
C PHE A 102 16.29 -7.69 4.37
N ILE A 103 17.52 -7.39 4.83
CA ILE A 103 18.62 -6.97 3.95
C ILE A 103 18.90 -8.03 2.87
N LYS A 104 18.97 -9.31 3.24
CA LYS A 104 19.18 -10.39 2.27
C LYS A 104 18.11 -10.39 1.18
N LYS A 105 16.84 -10.21 1.55
CA LYS A 105 15.74 -10.11 0.56
C LYS A 105 15.88 -8.90 -0.35
N LEU A 106 16.32 -7.75 0.17
CA LEU A 106 16.55 -6.53 -0.63
C LEU A 106 17.69 -6.71 -1.64
N GLU A 107 18.78 -7.37 -1.24
CA GLU A 107 19.92 -7.66 -2.11
C GLU A 107 19.55 -8.65 -3.22
N GLU A 108 18.70 -9.64 -2.93
CA GLU A 108 18.18 -10.59 -3.93
C GLU A 108 17.15 -10.00 -4.90
N ALA A 109 16.49 -8.89 -4.53
CA ALA A 109 15.37 -8.30 -5.28
C ALA A 109 15.76 -7.91 -6.71
N ARG A 110 16.89 -7.22 -6.89
CA ARG A 110 17.37 -6.80 -8.23
C ARG A 110 17.60 -7.99 -9.14
N GLY A 111 18.19 -9.07 -8.62
CA GLY A 111 18.45 -10.28 -9.38
C GLY A 111 17.17 -10.95 -9.92
N LYS A 112 16.06 -10.87 -9.17
CA LYS A 112 14.75 -11.35 -9.63
C LYS A 112 14.20 -10.48 -10.76
N ILE A 113 14.27 -9.16 -10.60
CA ILE A 113 13.82 -8.20 -11.62
C ILE A 113 14.57 -8.44 -12.93
N VAL A 114 15.91 -8.48 -12.87
CA VAL A 114 16.79 -8.69 -14.03
C VAL A 114 16.47 -9.98 -14.78
N LYS A 115 16.15 -11.07 -14.07
CA LYS A 115 15.76 -12.34 -14.70
C LYS A 115 14.43 -12.23 -15.46
N LEU A 116 13.48 -11.43 -14.97
CA LEU A 116 12.18 -11.25 -15.61
C LEU A 116 12.27 -10.27 -16.79
N SER A 117 12.92 -9.12 -16.59
CA SER A 117 12.99 -8.04 -17.56
C SER A 117 13.89 -8.34 -18.76
N ALA A 118 14.99 -9.09 -18.58
CA ALA A 118 15.91 -9.41 -19.67
C ALA A 118 15.25 -10.23 -20.80
N ASN A 119 14.15 -10.93 -20.51
CA ASN A 119 13.40 -11.68 -21.51
C ASN A 119 12.59 -10.80 -22.46
N PHE A 120 12.31 -9.54 -22.10
CA PHE A 120 11.56 -8.58 -22.93
C PHE A 120 12.44 -7.85 -23.96
N ILE A 121 13.76 -7.96 -23.83
CA ILE A 121 14.70 -7.42 -24.81
C ILE A 121 14.80 -8.43 -25.96
N GLU A 122 14.49 -8.01 -27.18
CA GLU A 122 14.56 -8.84 -28.39
C GLU A 122 15.75 -8.42 -29.27
N ASP A 123 16.12 -9.28 -30.23
CA ASP A 123 17.20 -8.97 -31.15
C ASP A 123 16.79 -7.84 -32.11
N GLY A 124 17.68 -6.87 -32.33
CA GLY A 124 17.45 -5.71 -33.17
C GLY A 124 16.61 -4.58 -32.53
N CYS A 125 16.26 -4.68 -31.23
CA CYS A 125 15.48 -3.64 -30.58
C CYS A 125 16.32 -2.40 -30.22
N VAL A 126 15.67 -1.24 -30.20
CA VAL A 126 16.21 0.04 -29.77
C VAL A 126 15.52 0.46 -28.49
N ILE A 127 16.30 0.67 -27.44
CA ILE A 127 15.82 0.96 -26.09
C ILE A 127 16.18 2.40 -25.72
N LEU A 128 15.24 3.15 -25.15
CA LEU A 128 15.53 4.44 -24.53
C LEU A 128 15.51 4.30 -23.00
N THR A 129 16.55 4.82 -22.35
CA THR A 129 16.63 4.92 -20.89
C THR A 129 16.86 6.35 -20.45
N HIS A 130 16.34 6.68 -19.26
CA HIS A 130 16.52 7.96 -18.61
C HIS A 130 17.46 7.81 -17.42
N SER A 131 18.49 8.68 -17.33
CA SER A 131 19.44 8.70 -16.23
C SER A 131 20.22 7.37 -16.06
N ARG A 132 20.94 7.22 -14.93
CA ARG A 132 21.59 5.99 -14.51
C ARG A 132 20.71 5.23 -13.53
N SER A 133 20.30 4.03 -13.92
CA SER A 133 19.57 3.10 -13.06
C SER A 133 20.30 1.76 -12.97
N ARG A 134 20.65 1.35 -11.74
CA ARG A 134 21.38 0.10 -11.46
C ARG A 134 20.65 -1.14 -11.95
N VAL A 135 19.34 -1.22 -11.75
CA VAL A 135 18.54 -2.37 -12.17
C VAL A 135 18.37 -2.42 -13.70
N VAL A 136 18.32 -1.26 -14.36
CA VAL A 136 18.30 -1.18 -15.83
C VAL A 136 19.65 -1.61 -16.39
N LEU A 137 20.76 -1.09 -15.86
CA LEU A 137 22.12 -1.48 -16.26
C LEU A 137 22.34 -2.99 -16.12
N GLN A 138 21.97 -3.58 -14.96
CA GLN A 138 22.09 -5.02 -14.75
C GLN A 138 21.20 -5.84 -15.71
N THR A 139 20.04 -5.30 -16.09
CA THR A 139 19.14 -5.93 -17.08
C THR A 139 19.77 -5.93 -18.47
N LEU A 140 20.27 -4.79 -18.93
CA LEU A 140 20.92 -4.65 -20.24
C LEU A 140 22.19 -5.53 -20.30
N ARG A 141 22.98 -5.55 -19.23
CA ARG A 141 24.14 -6.45 -19.09
C ARG A 141 23.74 -7.92 -19.19
N LYS A 142 22.63 -8.32 -18.56
CA LYS A 142 22.14 -9.71 -18.63
C LYS A 142 21.69 -10.06 -20.03
N ALA A 143 21.02 -9.15 -20.75
CA ALA A 143 20.60 -9.34 -22.13
C ALA A 143 21.80 -9.44 -23.10
N SER A 144 22.82 -8.59 -22.93
CA SER A 144 24.07 -8.66 -23.69
C SER A 144 24.78 -10.01 -23.49
N LYS A 145 24.88 -10.50 -22.25
CA LYS A 145 25.42 -11.84 -21.93
C LYS A 145 24.60 -13.00 -22.50
N GLN A 146 23.37 -12.76 -22.95
CA GLN A 146 22.54 -13.73 -23.68
C GLN A 146 22.74 -13.63 -25.20
N ASN A 147 23.76 -12.90 -25.67
CA ASN A 147 24.09 -12.65 -27.07
C ASN A 147 22.97 -11.93 -27.86
N LYS A 148 22.12 -11.16 -27.18
CA LYS A 148 21.11 -10.32 -27.84
C LYS A 148 21.76 -9.04 -28.36
N LYS A 149 21.47 -8.67 -29.61
CA LYS A 149 21.95 -7.43 -30.22
C LYS A 149 20.88 -6.37 -30.10
N PHE A 150 21.20 -5.24 -29.47
CA PHE A 150 20.29 -4.12 -29.30
C PHE A 150 21.09 -2.82 -29.18
N GLU A 151 20.43 -1.69 -29.42
CA GLU A 151 21.00 -0.34 -29.30
C GLU A 151 20.30 0.41 -28.14
N VAL A 152 21.06 1.20 -27.37
CA VAL A 152 20.53 1.94 -26.22
C VAL A 152 20.76 3.45 -26.38
N PHE A 153 19.68 4.23 -26.36
CA PHE A 153 19.75 5.67 -26.19
C PHE A 153 19.68 6.04 -24.71
N VAL A 154 20.56 6.93 -24.27
CA VAL A 154 20.66 7.38 -22.88
C VAL A 154 20.53 8.90 -22.85
N THR A 155 19.57 9.43 -22.10
CA THR A 155 19.47 10.89 -21.91
C THR A 155 20.53 11.39 -20.93
N ILE A 156 21.06 12.61 -21.11
CA ILE A 156 22.01 13.21 -20.16
C ILE A 156 21.49 13.26 -18.72
N SER A 157 20.18 13.49 -18.52
CA SER A 157 19.55 13.67 -17.19
C SER A 157 20.13 14.90 -16.46
N ALA A 158 20.02 16.08 -17.05
CA ALA A 158 20.35 17.32 -16.34
C ALA A 158 19.42 17.49 -15.12
N PRO A 159 19.91 18.00 -13.97
CA PRO A 159 21.20 18.66 -13.76
C PRO A 159 22.35 17.74 -13.34
N ASP A 160 22.07 16.50 -12.91
CA ASP A 160 23.08 15.65 -12.27
C ASP A 160 23.97 14.90 -13.29
N ASN A 161 23.60 14.96 -14.57
CA ASN A 161 24.32 14.37 -15.71
C ASN A 161 24.63 12.88 -15.53
N SER A 162 23.82 12.20 -14.72
CA SER A 162 24.02 10.80 -14.38
C SER A 162 23.92 9.87 -15.59
N GLY A 163 23.25 10.30 -16.68
CA GLY A 163 23.24 9.59 -17.96
C GLY A 163 24.63 9.41 -18.57
N VAL A 164 25.56 10.35 -18.34
CA VAL A 164 26.96 10.23 -18.81
C VAL A 164 27.63 9.01 -18.19
N GLN A 165 27.39 8.77 -16.89
CA GLN A 165 27.92 7.60 -16.20
C GLN A 165 27.27 6.30 -16.71
N MET A 166 25.96 6.32 -16.98
CA MET A 166 25.27 5.16 -17.57
C MET A 166 25.85 4.78 -18.93
N THR A 167 26.15 5.76 -19.78
CA THR A 167 26.78 5.52 -21.09
C THR A 167 28.16 4.88 -20.92
N ARG A 168 29.01 5.40 -20.02
CA ARG A 168 30.33 4.79 -19.72
C ARG A 168 30.20 3.35 -19.23
N ASP A 169 29.23 3.08 -18.35
CA ASP A 169 28.99 1.73 -17.81
C ASP A 169 28.53 0.76 -18.91
N LEU A 170 27.78 1.24 -19.92
CA LEU A 170 27.34 0.44 -21.08
C LEU A 170 28.48 0.20 -22.08
N GLU A 171 29.28 1.23 -22.37
CA GLU A 171 30.46 1.13 -23.24
C GLU A 171 31.48 0.14 -22.68
N ALA A 172 31.71 0.15 -21.37
CA ALA A 172 32.60 -0.79 -20.69
C ALA A 172 32.14 -2.26 -20.82
N GLU A 173 30.85 -2.50 -21.02
CA GLU A 173 30.27 -3.84 -21.25
C GLU A 173 30.12 -4.16 -22.76
N GLY A 174 30.60 -3.28 -23.65
CA GLY A 174 30.54 -3.47 -25.11
C GLY A 174 29.13 -3.36 -25.70
N ILE A 175 28.20 -2.69 -25.01
CA ILE A 175 26.82 -2.51 -25.46
C ILE A 175 26.74 -1.23 -26.33
N PRO A 176 26.22 -1.28 -27.56
CA PRO A 176 26.05 -0.09 -28.40
C PRO A 176 25.11 0.93 -27.72
N CYS A 177 25.64 2.12 -27.41
CA CYS A 177 24.85 3.18 -26.81
C CYS A 177 25.19 4.57 -27.34
N THR A 178 24.19 5.45 -27.31
CA THR A 178 24.32 6.86 -27.72
C THR A 178 23.77 7.78 -26.63
N LEU A 179 24.58 8.74 -26.20
CA LEU A 179 24.15 9.80 -25.27
C LEU A 179 23.40 10.90 -26.03
N ILE A 180 22.23 11.28 -25.54
CA ILE A 180 21.37 12.31 -26.15
C ILE A 180 21.00 13.40 -25.15
N LEU A 181 20.72 14.61 -25.66
CA LEU A 181 20.16 15.69 -24.85
C LEU A 181 18.74 15.36 -24.39
N ASP A 182 18.35 15.85 -23.22
CA ASP A 182 16.99 15.67 -22.69
C ASP A 182 15.92 16.26 -23.63
N ALA A 183 16.25 17.36 -24.32
CA ALA A 183 15.38 17.97 -25.33
C ALA A 183 15.24 17.15 -26.62
N ALA A 184 16.16 16.21 -26.89
CA ALA A 184 16.17 15.39 -28.10
C ALA A 184 15.28 14.13 -27.98
N ILE A 185 14.62 13.92 -26.83
CA ILE A 185 13.76 12.75 -26.60
C ILE A 185 12.67 12.63 -27.68
N GLY A 186 12.00 13.74 -28.03
CA GLY A 186 10.95 13.71 -29.05
C GLY A 186 11.47 13.32 -30.44
N TYR A 187 12.68 13.78 -30.80
CA TYR A 187 13.31 13.47 -32.08
C TYR A 187 13.70 11.99 -32.20
N ILE A 188 14.24 11.40 -31.13
CA ILE A 188 14.71 10.01 -31.18
C ILE A 188 13.60 8.98 -31.01
N MET A 189 12.47 9.36 -30.41
CA MET A 189 11.40 8.44 -30.00
C MET A 189 10.80 7.66 -31.18
N GLU A 190 10.89 8.17 -32.42
CA GLU A 190 10.48 7.44 -33.64
C GLU A 190 11.26 6.13 -33.82
N ARG A 191 12.58 6.17 -33.59
CA ARG A 191 13.50 5.02 -33.73
C ARG A 191 13.40 4.04 -32.58
N VAL A 192 12.91 4.46 -31.42
CA VAL A 192 12.85 3.67 -30.20
C VAL A 192 11.71 2.65 -30.28
N ASN A 193 11.96 1.40 -29.87
CA ASN A 193 10.91 0.39 -29.77
C ASN A 193 10.16 0.51 -28.45
N PHE A 194 10.88 0.65 -27.33
CA PHE A 194 10.30 0.80 -26.00
C PHE A 194 11.25 1.50 -25.03
N ILE A 195 10.69 1.97 -23.92
CA ILE A 195 11.39 2.73 -22.89
C ILE A 195 11.60 1.82 -21.67
N MET A 196 12.80 1.85 -21.08
CA MET A 196 13.10 1.24 -19.79
C MET A 196 13.69 2.27 -18.84
N VAL A 197 13.03 2.55 -17.73
CA VAL A 197 13.53 3.46 -16.70
C VAL A 197 13.57 2.82 -15.33
N GLY A 198 14.41 3.36 -14.44
CA GLY A 198 14.31 3.09 -13.01
C GLY A 198 13.22 3.92 -12.33
N ALA A 199 13.04 3.70 -11.04
CA ALA A 199 12.28 4.61 -10.17
C ALA A 199 13.00 4.78 -8.83
N GLU A 200 12.86 5.98 -8.24
CA GLU A 200 13.28 6.27 -6.87
C GLU A 200 12.20 5.90 -5.85
N GLY A 201 10.93 6.05 -6.24
CA GLY A 201 9.77 5.61 -5.46
C GLY A 201 8.62 5.23 -6.38
N VAL A 202 7.74 4.35 -5.90
CA VAL A 202 6.47 4.03 -6.55
C VAL A 202 5.35 4.41 -5.60
N VAL A 203 4.46 5.28 -6.05
CA VAL A 203 3.35 5.79 -5.24
C VAL A 203 2.15 4.85 -5.32
N GLU A 204 1.17 5.04 -4.43
CA GLU A 204 0.03 4.14 -4.27
C GLU A 204 -0.86 3.98 -5.51
N SER A 205 -0.89 5.01 -6.37
CA SER A 205 -1.60 4.98 -7.65
C SER A 205 -0.95 4.06 -8.68
N GLY A 206 0.27 3.58 -8.40
CA GLY A 206 1.14 2.88 -9.34
C GLY A 206 1.97 3.81 -10.24
N GLY A 207 1.87 5.13 -10.03
CA GLY A 207 2.78 6.09 -10.64
C GLY A 207 4.17 6.04 -10.00
N ILE A 208 5.15 6.71 -10.61
CA ILE A 208 6.54 6.69 -10.14
C ILE A 208 7.05 8.08 -9.83
N VAL A 209 7.94 8.17 -8.84
CA VAL A 209 8.81 9.32 -8.61
C VAL A 209 10.19 8.94 -9.11
N ASN A 210 10.72 9.71 -10.05
CA ASN A 210 12.02 9.48 -10.66
C ASN A 210 12.67 10.82 -11.03
N LYS A 211 13.92 10.81 -11.50
CA LYS A 211 14.62 12.04 -11.89
C LYS A 211 13.85 12.85 -12.93
N VAL A 212 14.02 14.16 -12.83
CA VAL A 212 13.34 15.14 -13.68
C VAL A 212 13.60 14.85 -15.16
N GLY A 213 12.53 14.78 -15.95
CA GLY A 213 12.55 14.37 -17.34
C GLY A 213 11.87 13.03 -17.60
N SER A 214 11.66 12.21 -16.56
CA SER A 214 10.96 10.93 -16.69
C SER A 214 9.50 11.11 -17.13
N TYR A 215 8.82 12.14 -16.62
CA TYR A 215 7.44 12.46 -17.01
C TYR A 215 7.36 12.92 -18.48
N THR A 216 8.25 13.81 -18.89
CA THR A 216 8.33 14.29 -20.28
C THR A 216 8.57 13.13 -21.25
N MET A 217 9.49 12.22 -20.91
CA MET A 217 9.74 11.01 -21.67
C MET A 217 8.49 10.13 -21.78
N ALA A 218 7.74 9.98 -20.68
CA ALA A 218 6.53 9.17 -20.64
C ALA A 218 5.39 9.79 -21.48
N VAL A 219 5.28 11.12 -21.51
CA VAL A 219 4.33 11.84 -22.38
C VAL A 219 4.66 11.60 -23.85
N CYS A 220 5.91 11.76 -24.27
CA CYS A 220 6.35 11.48 -25.65
C CYS A 220 6.11 10.01 -26.02
N ALA A 221 6.45 9.08 -25.12
CA ALA A 221 6.24 7.65 -25.34
C ALA A 221 4.76 7.31 -25.56
N LYS A 222 3.87 7.90 -24.76
CA LYS A 222 2.42 7.67 -24.86
C LYS A 222 1.85 8.18 -26.17
N GLU A 223 2.24 9.37 -26.59
CA GLU A 223 1.79 9.95 -27.85
C GLU A 223 2.22 9.11 -29.05
N MET A 224 3.46 8.60 -29.02
CA MET A 224 4.01 7.73 -30.07
C MET A 224 3.68 6.25 -29.89
N LYS A 225 2.80 5.91 -28.94
CA LYS A 225 2.35 4.54 -28.62
C LYS A 225 3.49 3.57 -28.34
N LYS A 226 4.60 4.07 -27.79
CA LYS A 226 5.74 3.26 -27.35
C LYS A 226 5.49 2.79 -25.92
N PRO A 227 5.70 1.51 -25.60
CA PRO A 227 5.49 1.01 -24.24
C PRO A 227 6.57 1.55 -23.30
N PHE A 228 6.13 1.92 -22.10
CA PHE A 228 6.96 2.52 -21.06
C PHE A 228 7.07 1.56 -19.88
N TYR A 229 8.25 0.97 -19.71
CA TYR A 229 8.54 -0.01 -18.68
C TYR A 229 9.36 0.58 -17.54
N VAL A 230 8.94 0.29 -16.31
CA VAL A 230 9.63 0.71 -15.10
C VAL A 230 10.23 -0.50 -14.42
N LEU A 231 11.51 -0.47 -14.11
CA LEU A 231 12.19 -1.49 -13.31
C LEU A 231 12.45 -0.93 -11.92
N THR A 232 11.88 -1.56 -10.90
CA THR A 232 11.96 -1.05 -9.53
C THR A 232 11.74 -2.13 -8.49
N GLU A 233 12.45 -2.03 -7.38
CA GLU A 233 12.29 -2.95 -6.26
C GLU A 233 11.03 -2.62 -5.44
N SER A 234 10.35 -3.64 -4.93
CA SER A 234 9.08 -3.54 -4.18
C SER A 234 9.20 -2.75 -2.88
N PHE A 235 10.41 -2.70 -2.30
CA PHE A 235 10.66 -1.91 -1.10
C PHE A 235 10.60 -0.40 -1.34
N LYS A 236 10.63 0.06 -2.60
CA LYS A 236 10.48 1.48 -2.96
C LYS A 236 9.01 1.91 -3.06
N PHE A 237 8.08 1.02 -2.76
CA PHE A 237 6.67 1.36 -2.73
C PHE A 237 6.41 2.24 -1.51
N THR A 238 5.89 3.44 -1.75
CA THR A 238 5.64 4.46 -0.73
C THR A 238 4.17 4.77 -0.61
N ARG A 239 3.72 5.08 0.61
CA ARG A 239 2.35 5.49 0.93
C ARG A 239 2.16 6.97 0.65
N LEU A 240 2.24 7.32 -0.62
CA LEU A 240 2.02 8.67 -1.11
C LEU A 240 1.01 8.61 -2.25
N PHE A 241 0.14 9.61 -2.37
CA PHE A 241 -0.84 9.71 -3.44
C PHE A 241 -0.87 11.14 -4.04
N PRO A 242 0.13 11.51 -4.86
CA PRO A 242 0.13 12.82 -5.51
C PRO A 242 -0.91 12.84 -6.65
N LEU A 243 -1.73 13.89 -6.73
CA LEU A 243 -2.68 14.07 -7.83
C LEU A 243 -2.00 14.71 -9.05
N GLY A 244 -0.94 15.50 -8.81
CA GLY A 244 -0.08 16.07 -9.84
C GLY A 244 1.33 16.38 -9.33
N GLN A 245 2.12 17.07 -10.17
CA GLN A 245 3.51 17.42 -9.86
C GLN A 245 3.64 18.28 -8.59
N GLN A 246 2.65 19.14 -8.34
CA GLN A 246 2.68 20.07 -7.21
C GLN A 246 2.47 19.35 -5.86
N ASP A 247 1.72 18.25 -5.84
CA ASP A 247 1.37 17.53 -4.60
C ASP A 247 2.50 16.64 -4.07
N LEU A 248 3.56 16.43 -4.86
CA LEU A 248 4.74 15.72 -4.38
C LEU A 248 5.44 16.60 -3.30
N PRO A 249 5.69 16.08 -2.08
CA PRO A 249 6.25 16.89 -1.00
C PRO A 249 7.64 17.44 -1.34
N GLU A 250 7.99 18.60 -0.80
CA GLU A 250 9.25 19.28 -1.10
C GLU A 250 10.49 18.45 -0.74
N GLU A 251 10.41 17.62 0.31
CA GLU A 251 11.49 16.71 0.71
C GLU A 251 11.80 15.64 -0.34
N TYR A 252 10.87 15.34 -1.25
CA TYR A 252 11.11 14.46 -2.38
C TYR A 252 11.72 15.25 -3.55
N LYS A 253 11.27 16.49 -3.76
CA LYS A 253 11.67 17.35 -4.88
C LYS A 253 13.08 17.91 -4.77
N TYR A 254 13.53 18.19 -3.55
CA TYR A 254 14.75 18.93 -3.27
C TYR A 254 15.57 18.25 -2.17
N THR A 255 16.90 18.27 -2.32
CA THR A 255 17.83 17.81 -1.27
C THR A 255 17.78 18.73 -0.04
N SER A 256 18.27 18.26 1.11
CA SER A 256 18.31 19.05 2.35
C SER A 256 19.01 20.40 2.16
N ASP A 257 20.15 20.42 1.47
CA ASP A 257 20.92 21.65 1.26
C ASP A 257 20.14 22.70 0.47
N VAL A 258 19.42 22.27 -0.57
CA VAL A 258 18.59 23.17 -1.39
C VAL A 258 17.41 23.70 -0.59
N ARG A 259 16.80 22.87 0.27
CA ARG A 259 15.69 23.29 1.14
C ARG A 259 16.10 24.30 2.20
N MET A 260 17.31 24.20 2.73
CA MET A 260 17.78 25.08 3.81
C MET A 260 18.36 26.40 3.29
N ASN A 261 19.02 26.40 2.13
CA ASN A 261 19.83 27.54 1.69
C ASN A 261 19.22 28.35 0.53
N ASN A 262 18.18 27.83 -0.15
CA ASN A 262 17.67 28.45 -1.38
C ASN A 262 16.17 28.76 -1.29
N ASN A 263 15.74 29.76 -2.06
CA ASN A 263 14.31 30.02 -2.25
C ASN A 263 13.73 29.02 -3.26
N LEU A 264 12.97 28.04 -2.77
CA LEU A 264 12.40 26.95 -3.56
C LEU A 264 11.54 27.42 -4.74
N THR A 265 10.89 28.59 -4.64
CA THR A 265 10.08 29.15 -5.75
C THR A 265 10.88 29.52 -7.00
N LYS A 266 12.21 29.67 -6.87
CA LYS A 266 13.14 29.99 -7.95
C LYS A 266 13.99 28.80 -8.38
N MET A 267 13.73 27.60 -7.84
CA MET A 267 14.52 26.40 -8.08
C MET A 267 13.73 25.38 -8.89
N HIS A 268 14.38 24.74 -9.86
CA HIS A 268 13.80 23.57 -10.53
C HIS A 268 13.88 22.34 -9.60
N PRO A 269 12.90 21.41 -9.68
CA PRO A 269 12.95 20.17 -8.92
C PRO A 269 14.03 19.21 -9.47
N LEU A 270 14.45 18.24 -8.65
CA LEU A 270 15.38 17.17 -9.05
C LEU A 270 14.66 15.92 -9.54
N VAL A 271 13.41 15.75 -9.14
CA VAL A 271 12.54 14.61 -9.50
C VAL A 271 11.20 15.11 -10.04
N ASP A 272 10.56 14.27 -10.85
CA ASP A 272 9.19 14.45 -11.29
C ASP A 272 8.33 13.22 -10.95
N TYR A 273 7.02 13.41 -10.99
CA TYR A 273 6.02 12.36 -10.81
C TYR A 273 5.47 11.92 -12.16
N THR A 274 5.60 10.65 -12.51
CA THR A 274 4.98 10.09 -13.73
C THR A 274 3.68 9.36 -13.35
N PRO A 275 2.50 9.84 -13.82
CA PRO A 275 1.23 9.21 -13.52
C PRO A 275 1.11 7.79 -14.08
N PRO A 276 0.32 6.92 -13.43
CA PRO A 276 0.16 5.52 -13.84
C PRO A 276 -0.41 5.34 -15.25
N SER A 277 -1.11 6.34 -15.82
CA SER A 277 -1.69 6.28 -17.18
C SER A 277 -0.64 6.22 -18.30
N TYR A 278 0.59 6.64 -18.02
CA TYR A 278 1.72 6.62 -18.95
C TYR A 278 2.55 5.34 -18.82
N ILE A 279 2.42 4.62 -17.70
CA ILE A 279 3.23 3.43 -17.40
C ILE A 279 2.52 2.20 -17.97
N THR A 280 3.26 1.39 -18.73
CA THR A 280 2.73 0.15 -19.31
C THR A 280 2.84 -1.01 -18.32
N LEU A 281 4.04 -1.26 -17.80
CA LEU A 281 4.32 -2.33 -16.83
C LEU A 281 5.40 -1.91 -15.84
N LEU A 282 5.31 -2.43 -14.62
CA LEU A 282 6.34 -2.34 -13.60
C LEU A 282 6.95 -3.72 -13.35
N PHE A 283 8.26 -3.84 -13.54
CA PHE A 283 9.04 -5.04 -13.25
C PHE A 283 9.59 -4.95 -11.84
N THR A 284 9.14 -5.86 -10.97
CA THR A 284 9.45 -5.87 -9.55
C THR A 284 9.88 -7.26 -9.09
N ASP A 285 10.45 -7.38 -7.89
CA ASP A 285 10.79 -8.66 -7.26
C ASP A 285 9.55 -9.47 -6.83
N LEU A 286 8.36 -8.86 -6.84
CA LEU A 286 7.07 -9.52 -6.68
C LEU A 286 6.53 -10.09 -8.01
N GLY A 287 7.15 -9.73 -9.12
CA GLY A 287 6.71 -10.08 -10.48
C GLY A 287 6.46 -8.85 -11.35
N ILE A 288 5.83 -9.10 -12.50
CA ILE A 288 5.42 -8.05 -13.44
C ILE A 288 4.04 -7.55 -13.01
N LEU A 289 3.96 -6.26 -12.68
CA LEU A 289 2.75 -5.62 -12.18
C LEU A 289 2.25 -4.60 -13.19
N THR A 290 0.93 -4.46 -13.27
CA THR A 290 0.32 -3.25 -13.83
C THR A 290 0.32 -2.15 -12.77
N PRO A 291 0.24 -0.86 -13.14
CA PRO A 291 0.13 0.20 -12.14
C PRO A 291 -0.99 -0.03 -11.12
N SER A 292 -2.13 -0.59 -11.57
CA SER A 292 -3.24 -0.91 -10.67
C SER A 292 -2.93 -1.99 -9.62
N ALA A 293 -2.04 -2.94 -9.95
CA ALA A 293 -1.64 -4.02 -9.04
C ALA A 293 -0.67 -3.55 -7.95
N VAL A 294 0.06 -2.45 -8.17
CA VAL A 294 0.91 -1.83 -7.12
C VAL A 294 0.05 -1.43 -5.92
N SER A 295 -1.12 -0.83 -6.19
CA SER A 295 -2.08 -0.47 -5.15
C SER A 295 -2.55 -1.72 -4.39
N ASP A 296 -2.84 -2.82 -5.08
CA ASP A 296 -3.23 -4.08 -4.42
C ASP A 296 -2.12 -4.62 -3.50
N GLU A 297 -0.84 -4.54 -3.92
CA GLU A 297 0.30 -4.93 -3.07
C GLU A 297 0.47 -4.03 -1.84
N LEU A 298 0.30 -2.71 -2.01
CA LEU A 298 0.32 -1.76 -0.90
C LEU A 298 -0.89 -1.90 0.03
N ILE A 299 -2.06 -2.27 -0.50
CA ILE A 299 -3.27 -2.53 0.27
C ILE A 299 -3.19 -3.88 0.99
N LYS A 300 -2.40 -4.87 0.56
CA LYS A 300 -2.15 -6.08 1.39
C LYS A 300 -1.60 -5.76 2.78
N LEU A 301 -1.11 -4.53 3.01
CA LEU A 301 -0.75 -3.99 4.31
C LEU A 301 -1.95 -3.60 5.22
N TYR A 302 -3.18 -3.42 4.72
CA TYR A 302 -4.44 -3.33 5.47
C TYR A 302 -5.48 -4.28 4.86
N LEU A 303 -5.80 -5.33 5.60
CA LEU A 303 -6.41 -6.51 5.00
C LEU A 303 -7.84 -6.28 4.53
N CYS A 304 -8.67 -5.67 5.40
CA CYS A 304 -10.12 -5.59 5.26
C CYS A 304 -10.71 -4.57 6.25
N GLY A 305 -11.96 -4.17 6.01
CA GLY A 305 -12.81 -3.46 6.96
C GLY A 305 -13.43 -4.39 8.01
N GLY A 306 -14.10 -3.79 8.99
CA GLY A 306 -14.79 -4.51 10.06
C GLY A 306 -15.60 -3.56 10.93
N SER A 307 -16.37 -4.11 11.87
CA SER A 307 -17.18 -3.35 12.82
C SER A 307 -17.02 -3.87 14.24
N LEU A 308 -17.16 -2.98 15.23
CA LEU A 308 -17.15 -3.33 16.65
C LEU A 308 -18.58 -3.59 17.13
N ILE A 309 -18.83 -4.79 17.67
CA ILE A 309 -20.10 -5.15 18.32
C ILE A 309 -19.99 -5.13 19.86
N HIS A 310 -18.76 -5.12 20.36
CA HIS A 310 -18.40 -4.99 21.77
C HIS A 310 -17.02 -4.31 21.82
N PRO A 311 -16.64 -3.60 22.91
CA PRO A 311 -15.32 -2.97 23.00
C PRO A 311 -14.14 -3.92 22.78
N GLN A 312 -14.34 -5.23 22.96
CA GLN A 312 -13.32 -6.27 22.78
C GLN A 312 -13.66 -7.28 21.66
N VAL A 313 -14.72 -7.04 20.88
CA VAL A 313 -15.15 -7.98 19.83
C VAL A 313 -15.46 -7.24 18.52
N ALA A 314 -14.80 -7.66 17.45
CA ALA A 314 -15.02 -7.16 16.10
C ALA A 314 -15.59 -8.25 15.18
N VAL A 315 -16.37 -7.85 14.18
CA VAL A 315 -16.92 -8.73 13.14
C VAL A 315 -16.37 -8.28 11.78
N THR A 316 -16.00 -9.24 10.94
CA THR A 316 -15.50 -9.01 9.58
C THR A 316 -15.84 -10.21 8.68
N ALA A 317 -15.43 -10.17 7.42
CA ALA A 317 -15.58 -11.28 6.49
C ALA A 317 -14.53 -12.39 6.74
N ALA A 318 -14.91 -13.65 6.55
CA ALA A 318 -14.01 -14.77 6.78
C ALA A 318 -12.81 -14.79 5.81
N HIS A 319 -13.02 -14.44 4.54
CA HIS A 319 -11.97 -14.40 3.52
C HIS A 319 -10.84 -13.43 3.87
N CYS A 320 -11.13 -12.38 4.64
CA CYS A 320 -10.14 -11.43 5.15
C CYS A 320 -9.13 -12.08 6.09
N VAL A 321 -9.62 -13.02 6.91
CA VAL A 321 -8.91 -13.60 8.06
C VAL A 321 -8.64 -15.10 7.91
N ASN A 322 -8.95 -15.70 6.76
CA ASN A 322 -8.71 -17.11 6.45
C ASN A 322 -7.21 -17.46 6.26
N ARG A 323 -6.32 -16.47 6.38
CA ARG A 323 -4.86 -16.63 6.35
C ARG A 323 -4.28 -16.75 7.76
N LYS A 324 -3.17 -17.47 7.90
CA LYS A 324 -2.45 -17.58 9.18
C LYS A 324 -1.69 -16.28 9.46
N GLY A 325 -1.97 -15.63 10.59
CA GLY A 325 -1.20 -14.48 11.07
C GLY A 325 -1.87 -13.76 12.25
N PRO A 326 -1.11 -12.96 13.02
CA PRO A 326 -1.70 -12.06 14.00
C PRO A 326 -2.44 -10.92 13.28
N PHE A 327 -3.66 -10.63 13.70
CA PHE A 327 -4.46 -9.54 13.16
C PHE A 327 -4.46 -8.37 14.15
N ASN A 328 -4.20 -7.16 13.68
CA ASN A 328 -4.41 -5.93 14.44
C ASN A 328 -5.66 -5.24 13.90
N VAL A 329 -6.52 -4.79 14.82
CA VAL A 329 -7.73 -4.03 14.52
C VAL A 329 -7.47 -2.59 14.93
N ARG A 330 -7.66 -1.67 13.99
CA ARG A 330 -7.60 -0.22 14.21
C ARG A 330 -9.01 0.34 14.28
N ALA A 331 -9.28 1.23 15.22
CA ALA A 331 -10.54 1.97 15.31
C ALA A 331 -10.30 3.44 15.64
N GLY A 332 -11.19 4.32 15.17
CA GLY A 332 -11.12 5.76 15.41
C GLY A 332 -10.38 6.56 14.35
N GLU A 333 -9.84 5.89 13.32
CA GLU A 333 -9.18 6.51 12.18
C GLU A 333 -10.23 7.13 11.24
N TRP A 334 -10.22 8.45 11.08
CA TRP A 334 -11.11 9.15 10.15
C TRP A 334 -10.44 9.35 8.79
N ASN A 335 -9.17 9.76 8.79
CA ASN A 335 -8.36 9.98 7.62
C ASN A 335 -6.95 9.40 7.81
N TRP A 336 -6.75 8.18 7.32
CA TRP A 336 -5.46 7.48 7.40
C TRP A 336 -4.30 8.17 6.66
N GLN A 337 -4.55 9.25 5.91
CA GLN A 337 -3.51 10.04 5.21
C GLN A 337 -2.90 11.14 6.09
N ILE A 338 -3.45 11.45 7.26
CA ILE A 338 -3.00 12.55 8.14
C ILE A 338 -2.82 11.99 9.55
N GLU A 339 -1.60 12.03 10.09
CA GLU A 339 -1.33 11.52 11.46
C GLU A 339 -1.84 12.45 12.57
N SER A 340 -2.18 13.69 12.23
CA SER A 340 -2.72 14.70 13.14
C SER A 340 -4.25 14.69 13.11
N GLU A 341 -4.85 13.88 13.97
CA GLU A 341 -6.30 13.91 14.24
C GLU A 341 -6.59 14.45 15.64
N PRO A 342 -7.69 15.22 15.85
CA PRO A 342 -8.06 15.73 17.17
C PRO A 342 -8.23 14.64 18.23
N ILE A 343 -8.64 13.43 17.81
CA ILE A 343 -8.75 12.24 18.66
C ILE A 343 -7.96 11.12 18.00
N PRO A 344 -6.91 10.57 18.64
CA PRO A 344 -6.07 9.56 18.03
C PRO A 344 -6.81 8.23 17.85
N HIS A 345 -6.43 7.49 16.80
CA HIS A 345 -6.87 6.11 16.62
C HIS A 345 -6.33 5.20 17.72
N GLN A 346 -6.99 4.06 17.91
CA GLN A 346 -6.56 3.00 18.81
C GLN A 346 -6.27 1.74 18.00
N ASP A 347 -5.21 1.01 18.38
CA ASP A 347 -4.86 -0.28 17.80
C ASP A 347 -4.98 -1.40 18.85
N LYS A 348 -5.61 -2.51 18.48
CA LYS A 348 -5.80 -3.69 19.34
C LYS A 348 -5.49 -4.97 18.59
N THR A 349 -4.63 -5.81 19.16
CA THR A 349 -4.33 -7.13 18.60
C THR A 349 -5.45 -8.12 18.87
N ALA A 350 -5.80 -8.93 17.87
CA ALA A 350 -6.69 -10.07 18.00
C ALA A 350 -6.05 -11.16 18.86
N LYS A 351 -6.73 -11.54 19.93
CA LYS A 351 -6.42 -12.70 20.77
C LYS A 351 -6.84 -14.00 20.09
N LYS A 352 -8.00 -14.00 19.43
CA LYS A 352 -8.60 -15.19 18.79
C LYS A 352 -9.40 -14.79 17.56
N VAL A 353 -9.24 -15.54 16.49
CA VAL A 353 -10.04 -15.41 15.26
C VAL A 353 -10.92 -16.64 15.15
N ILE A 354 -12.22 -16.41 14.99
CA ILE A 354 -13.23 -17.47 14.92
C ILE A 354 -13.96 -17.32 13.59
N ILE A 355 -13.61 -18.17 12.64
CA ILE A 355 -14.28 -18.26 11.34
C ILE A 355 -15.52 -19.16 11.48
N HIS A 356 -16.60 -18.82 10.79
CA HIS A 356 -17.79 -19.66 10.76
C HIS A 356 -17.45 -21.10 10.29
N PRO A 357 -17.88 -22.16 11.01
CA PRO A 357 -17.47 -23.54 10.70
C PRO A 357 -17.84 -24.01 9.29
N SER A 358 -18.96 -23.50 8.76
CA SER A 358 -19.45 -23.82 7.41
C SER A 358 -18.96 -22.83 6.35
N PHE A 359 -17.93 -22.03 6.62
CA PHE A 359 -17.33 -21.16 5.60
C PHE A 359 -16.74 -22.00 4.46
N HIS A 360 -17.12 -21.70 3.22
CA HIS A 360 -16.63 -22.42 2.04
C HIS A 360 -15.81 -21.49 1.13
N PRO A 361 -14.46 -21.51 1.21
CA PRO A 361 -13.61 -20.54 0.53
C PRO A 361 -13.84 -20.41 -0.98
N PRO A 362 -14.03 -21.50 -1.77
CA PRO A 362 -14.25 -21.38 -3.21
C PRO A 362 -15.51 -20.61 -3.63
N SER A 363 -16.55 -20.63 -2.81
CA SER A 363 -17.86 -20.00 -3.13
C SER A 363 -18.22 -18.84 -2.21
N LEU A 364 -17.34 -18.52 -1.25
CA LEU A 364 -17.54 -17.55 -0.18
C LEU A 364 -18.83 -17.75 0.64
N ARG A 365 -19.46 -18.94 0.62
CA ARG A 365 -20.65 -19.20 1.43
C ARG A 365 -20.30 -19.11 2.91
N ASN A 366 -21.17 -18.48 3.69
CA ASN A 366 -20.99 -18.24 5.13
C ASN A 366 -19.71 -17.47 5.47
N ASP A 367 -19.39 -16.44 4.68
CA ASP A 367 -18.18 -15.62 4.77
C ASP A 367 -18.15 -14.64 5.96
N ILE A 368 -18.27 -15.15 7.19
CA ILE A 368 -18.27 -14.34 8.41
C ILE A 368 -17.25 -14.85 9.43
N ALA A 369 -16.59 -13.91 10.10
CA ALA A 369 -15.67 -14.19 11.18
C ALA A 369 -15.82 -13.19 12.34
N VAL A 370 -15.52 -13.66 13.55
CA VAL A 370 -15.49 -12.87 14.79
C VAL A 370 -14.06 -12.83 15.32
N LEU A 371 -13.56 -11.64 15.60
CA LEU A 371 -12.28 -11.42 16.26
C LEU A 371 -12.51 -11.03 17.72
N ILE A 372 -11.89 -11.79 18.63
CA ILE A 372 -11.80 -11.43 20.05
C ILE A 372 -10.46 -10.74 20.27
N LEU A 373 -10.48 -9.54 20.82
CA LEU A 373 -9.29 -8.69 21.02
C LEU A 373 -8.61 -9.00 22.35
N LYS A 374 -7.30 -8.71 22.45
CA LYS A 374 -6.53 -8.89 23.70
C LYS A 374 -6.94 -7.90 24.79
N SER A 375 -7.28 -6.67 24.41
CA SER A 375 -7.73 -5.61 25.32
C SER A 375 -8.91 -4.85 24.70
N PRO A 376 -9.78 -4.23 25.51
CA PRO A 376 -10.91 -3.46 25.02
C PRO A 376 -10.44 -2.11 24.42
N PHE A 377 -11.22 -1.62 23.46
CA PHE A 377 -11.21 -0.24 23.00
C PHE A 377 -11.84 0.68 24.06
N LYS A 378 -11.27 1.88 24.21
CA LYS A 378 -11.94 2.96 24.93
C LYS A 378 -12.90 3.61 23.97
N LEU A 379 -14.20 3.58 24.26
CA LEU A 379 -15.20 4.24 23.44
C LEU A 379 -15.03 5.76 23.56
N THR A 380 -14.95 6.41 22.41
CA THR A 380 -14.70 7.85 22.23
C THR A 380 -15.62 8.35 21.12
N GLU A 381 -15.66 9.65 20.85
CA GLU A 381 -16.54 10.21 19.81
C GLU A 381 -16.27 9.61 18.42
N ASN A 382 -15.04 9.20 18.13
CA ASN A 382 -14.63 8.51 16.90
C ASN A 382 -14.72 6.96 16.96
N ILE A 383 -15.06 6.36 18.10
CA ILE A 383 -15.12 4.90 18.27
C ILE A 383 -16.46 4.49 18.90
N GLY A 384 -17.37 4.01 18.04
CA GLY A 384 -18.68 3.51 18.42
C GLY A 384 -18.85 2.00 18.25
N LEU A 385 -19.94 1.47 18.81
CA LEU A 385 -20.39 0.09 18.62
C LEU A 385 -21.60 0.04 17.70
N ILE A 386 -21.67 -0.97 16.84
CA ILE A 386 -22.81 -1.20 15.94
C ILE A 386 -23.79 -2.21 16.54
N CYS A 387 -25.09 -2.00 16.34
CA CYS A 387 -26.12 -2.94 16.76
C CYS A 387 -26.30 -4.06 15.72
N LEU A 388 -26.59 -5.29 16.17
CA LEU A 388 -26.97 -6.37 15.26
C LEU A 388 -28.50 -6.51 15.18
N PRO A 389 -29.06 -6.88 14.01
CA PRO A 389 -30.49 -7.10 13.86
C PRO A 389 -30.95 -8.37 14.57
N ALA A 390 -32.13 -8.28 15.20
CA ALA A 390 -32.90 -9.45 15.60
C ALA A 390 -33.60 -10.07 14.37
N ARG A 391 -34.00 -11.34 14.47
CA ARG A 391 -34.71 -12.01 13.37
C ARG A 391 -36.08 -11.37 13.12
N GLY A 392 -36.41 -11.14 11.85
CA GLY A 392 -37.71 -10.61 11.42
C GLY A 392 -37.89 -9.11 11.62
N VAL A 393 -36.82 -8.36 11.93
CA VAL A 393 -36.88 -6.89 12.01
C VAL A 393 -37.12 -6.32 10.62
N ARG A 394 -38.08 -5.40 10.49
CA ARG A 394 -38.30 -4.63 9.27
C ARG A 394 -37.29 -3.49 9.20
N PHE A 395 -36.49 -3.48 8.13
CA PHE A 395 -35.54 -2.41 7.86
C PHE A 395 -36.12 -1.39 6.90
N ASP A 396 -35.87 -0.11 7.15
CA ASP A 396 -36.00 0.89 6.12
C ASP A 396 -34.82 0.75 5.14
N MET A 397 -35.07 0.06 4.03
CA MET A 397 -34.06 -0.20 3.00
C MET A 397 -33.68 1.04 2.19
N GLN A 398 -34.36 2.19 2.40
CA GLN A 398 -34.03 3.44 1.69
C GLN A 398 -32.91 4.23 2.39
N GLY A 399 -32.59 3.88 3.64
CA GLY A 399 -31.66 4.66 4.48
C GLY A 399 -30.27 4.05 4.72
N CYS A 400 -29.95 2.87 4.16
CA CYS A 400 -28.74 2.15 4.55
C CYS A 400 -27.44 2.72 3.97
N VAL A 401 -26.35 2.49 4.71
CA VAL A 401 -25.02 3.07 4.55
C VAL A 401 -23.98 1.96 4.58
N ALA A 402 -23.11 1.89 3.59
CA ALA A 402 -21.94 1.03 3.63
C ALA A 402 -20.71 1.86 4.04
N ALA A 403 -20.03 1.43 5.08
CA ALA A 403 -18.86 2.12 5.61
C ALA A 403 -17.58 1.39 5.20
N GLY A 404 -16.75 2.00 4.36
CA GLY A 404 -15.49 1.39 3.97
C GLY A 404 -14.57 2.37 3.23
N TRP A 405 -13.30 1.99 3.13
CA TRP A 405 -12.20 2.78 2.54
C TRP A 405 -11.77 2.26 1.15
N GLY A 406 -12.56 1.38 0.54
CA GLY A 406 -12.27 0.74 -0.74
C GLY A 406 -12.43 1.65 -1.95
N LYS A 407 -12.00 1.12 -3.09
CA LYS A 407 -11.79 1.86 -4.36
C LYS A 407 -13.09 2.50 -4.90
N ASN A 408 -13.00 3.57 -5.69
CA ASN A 408 -14.09 3.98 -6.61
C ASN A 408 -13.74 3.56 -8.04
N SER A 409 -14.74 3.17 -8.82
CA SER A 409 -14.66 3.09 -10.27
C SER A 409 -14.67 4.50 -10.89
N TYR A 410 -13.56 4.82 -11.56
CA TYR A 410 -13.46 5.64 -12.77
C TYR A 410 -14.40 6.85 -12.91
N LYS A 411 -14.16 7.89 -12.11
CA LYS A 411 -13.99 9.28 -12.56
C LYS A 411 -13.37 10.11 -11.41
N LYS A 412 -12.31 10.86 -11.69
CA LYS A 412 -11.59 11.79 -10.79
C LYS A 412 -10.70 11.22 -9.66
N GLY A 413 -10.12 10.02 -9.81
CA GLY A 413 -8.85 9.69 -9.11
C GLY A 413 -8.80 9.86 -7.59
N THR A 414 -9.94 9.85 -6.87
CA THR A 414 -9.99 9.97 -5.42
C THR A 414 -10.42 8.66 -4.80
N TYR A 415 -9.58 8.13 -3.89
CA TYR A 415 -10.10 7.35 -2.77
C TYR A 415 -10.92 8.33 -1.91
N GLN A 416 -12.19 8.04 -1.68
CA GLN A 416 -12.96 8.83 -0.72
C GLN A 416 -12.65 8.30 0.68
N SER A 417 -12.09 9.16 1.53
CA SER A 417 -11.91 8.94 2.97
C SER A 417 -13.23 9.04 3.76
N THR A 418 -14.39 9.12 3.08
CA THR A 418 -15.68 9.48 3.70
C THR A 418 -16.76 8.42 3.43
N LEU A 419 -17.47 8.04 4.50
CA LEU A 419 -18.56 7.04 4.60
C LEU A 419 -19.70 7.25 3.57
N LYS A 420 -20.27 6.18 2.99
CA LYS A 420 -21.25 6.27 1.87
C LYS A 420 -22.66 5.71 2.15
N LYS A 421 -23.70 6.28 1.51
CA LYS A 421 -25.15 5.98 1.68
C LYS A 421 -25.89 5.60 0.37
N SER A 422 -26.88 4.69 0.48
CA SER A 422 -27.99 4.33 -0.47
C SER A 422 -27.88 3.02 -1.31
N LEU A 423 -29.04 2.46 -1.74
CA LEU A 423 -29.32 1.08 -2.24
C LEU A 423 -30.36 1.02 -3.42
N ARG A 424 -30.18 0.12 -4.45
CA ARG A 424 -31.23 -0.65 -5.25
C ARG A 424 -30.74 -1.55 -6.45
N ASP A 425 -31.11 -2.85 -6.42
CA ASP A 425 -31.26 -3.95 -7.43
C ASP A 425 -30.28 -4.29 -8.61
N ALA A 426 -30.09 -5.63 -8.83
CA ALA A 426 -29.19 -6.29 -9.82
C ALA A 426 -29.88 -6.93 -11.03
N ARG A 427 -29.14 -6.99 -12.15
CA ARG A 427 -29.35 -7.95 -13.25
C ARG A 427 -28.46 -9.19 -13.11
N LEU A 428 -28.93 -10.23 -12.41
CA LEU A 428 -28.40 -11.59 -12.52
C LEU A 428 -29.44 -12.41 -13.29
N GLY A 429 -29.03 -13.17 -14.31
CA GLY A 429 -29.95 -13.86 -15.23
C GLY A 429 -31.02 -14.72 -14.54
N PRO A 430 -32.11 -15.09 -15.24
CA PRO A 430 -33.34 -15.63 -14.63
C PRO A 430 -33.17 -16.94 -13.84
N PHE A 431 -32.06 -17.66 -14.01
CA PHE A 431 -31.77 -18.92 -13.33
C PHE A 431 -30.79 -18.80 -12.16
N PHE A 432 -30.21 -17.61 -11.92
CA PHE A 432 -29.25 -17.42 -10.85
C PHE A 432 -29.96 -17.27 -9.50
N LYS A 433 -29.76 -18.25 -8.60
CA LYS A 433 -30.25 -18.20 -7.22
C LYS A 433 -29.10 -17.90 -6.26
N LEU A 434 -29.13 -16.72 -5.64
CA LEU A 434 -28.17 -16.35 -4.61
C LEU A 434 -28.37 -17.22 -3.36
N HIS A 435 -27.27 -17.70 -2.79
CA HIS A 435 -27.32 -18.49 -1.55
C HIS A 435 -27.79 -17.63 -0.37
N ARG A 436 -28.64 -18.20 0.51
CA ARG A 436 -29.26 -17.50 1.67
C ARG A 436 -28.30 -16.81 2.64
N SER A 437 -27.01 -17.19 2.62
CA SER A 437 -25.96 -16.54 3.42
C SER A 437 -25.62 -15.13 2.93
N PHE A 438 -26.20 -14.70 1.82
CA PHE A 438 -25.95 -13.39 1.21
C PHE A 438 -27.21 -12.56 1.07
N ILE A 439 -27.02 -11.25 1.00
CA ILE A 439 -27.98 -10.23 0.58
C ILE A 439 -27.32 -9.37 -0.50
N CYS A 440 -28.11 -8.81 -1.41
CA CYS A 440 -27.62 -7.88 -2.42
C CYS A 440 -27.97 -6.44 -2.03
N ALA A 441 -27.05 -5.53 -2.32
CA ALA A 441 -27.17 -4.12 -2.01
C ALA A 441 -26.30 -3.29 -2.98
N GLY A 442 -26.78 -2.15 -3.48
CA GLY A 442 -26.06 -1.30 -4.46
C GLY A 442 -26.86 -1.07 -5.74
N GLY A 443 -26.24 -0.59 -6.83
CA GLY A 443 -26.88 -0.40 -8.17
C GLY A 443 -26.90 1.04 -8.72
N GLU A 444 -26.44 2.04 -7.97
CA GLU A 444 -26.33 3.45 -8.38
C GLU A 444 -24.95 3.76 -9.00
N ALA A 445 -24.91 4.57 -10.08
CA ALA A 445 -23.66 5.03 -10.67
C ALA A 445 -22.82 5.82 -9.63
N ASN A 446 -21.52 5.51 -9.51
CA ASN A 446 -20.58 6.12 -8.55
C ASN A 446 -20.87 5.87 -7.05
N ARG A 447 -21.71 4.90 -6.68
CA ARG A 447 -22.03 4.58 -5.27
C ARG A 447 -22.04 3.08 -4.98
N ASP A 448 -20.87 2.46 -5.12
CA ASP A 448 -20.69 1.02 -4.88
C ASP A 448 -19.48 0.74 -3.97
N THR A 449 -19.50 -0.40 -3.28
CA THR A 449 -18.37 -0.92 -2.49
C THR A 449 -17.46 -1.75 -3.38
N CYS A 450 -16.15 -1.63 -3.20
CA CYS A 450 -15.16 -2.14 -4.14
C CYS A 450 -14.16 -3.11 -3.55
N LYS A 451 -13.23 -3.59 -4.39
CA LYS A 451 -11.99 -4.22 -3.92
C LYS A 451 -11.33 -3.30 -2.86
N GLY A 452 -11.04 -3.87 -1.69
CA GLY A 452 -10.55 -3.14 -0.52
C GLY A 452 -11.60 -2.91 0.58
N ASP A 453 -12.89 -3.03 0.29
CA ASP A 453 -13.98 -2.92 1.28
C ASP A 453 -14.38 -4.25 1.92
N GLY A 454 -13.72 -5.37 1.59
CA GLY A 454 -14.06 -6.67 2.16
C GLY A 454 -14.13 -6.60 3.69
N GLY A 455 -15.21 -7.13 4.28
CA GLY A 455 -15.41 -7.10 5.74
C GLY A 455 -16.09 -5.84 6.31
N SER A 456 -16.26 -4.79 5.52
CA SER A 456 -16.93 -3.55 5.92
C SER A 456 -18.43 -3.72 6.24
N PRO A 457 -18.99 -2.98 7.21
CA PRO A 457 -20.40 -3.10 7.58
C PRO A 457 -21.34 -2.36 6.60
N LEU A 458 -22.44 -3.03 6.25
CA LEU A 458 -23.64 -2.40 5.68
C LEU A 458 -24.65 -2.17 6.80
N MET A 459 -25.04 -0.91 7.00
CA MET A 459 -25.74 -0.43 8.18
C MET A 459 -27.04 0.28 7.81
N CYS A 460 -28.18 -0.13 8.37
CA CYS A 460 -29.48 0.50 8.14
C CYS A 460 -29.96 1.23 9.41
N PRO A 461 -30.62 2.39 9.29
CA PRO A 461 -31.14 3.12 10.44
C PRO A 461 -32.21 2.28 11.19
N ILE A 462 -32.25 2.43 12.52
CA ILE A 462 -33.28 1.81 13.35
C ILE A 462 -34.55 2.67 13.30
N VAL A 463 -35.68 2.06 12.96
CA VAL A 463 -36.98 2.75 12.93
C VAL A 463 -37.27 3.36 14.31
N GLY A 464 -37.52 4.67 14.34
CA GLY A 464 -37.75 5.43 15.58
C GLY A 464 -36.50 5.84 16.35
N ARG A 465 -35.28 5.55 15.86
CA ARG A 465 -34.01 6.02 16.44
C ARG A 465 -33.02 6.46 15.35
N PRO A 466 -33.07 7.72 14.90
CA PRO A 466 -32.26 8.19 13.77
C PRO A 466 -30.73 8.09 14.00
N ASP A 467 -30.28 8.13 15.25
CA ASP A 467 -28.85 8.06 15.62
C ASP A 467 -28.31 6.64 15.81
N LYS A 468 -29.12 5.61 15.57
CA LYS A 468 -28.71 4.22 15.72
C LYS A 468 -28.92 3.43 14.44
N TYR A 469 -27.99 2.50 14.20
CA TYR A 469 -27.98 1.67 13.01
C TYR A 469 -27.85 0.19 13.36
N HIS A 470 -28.51 -0.66 12.57
CA HIS A 470 -28.30 -2.10 12.51
C HIS A 470 -27.31 -2.46 11.42
N GLN A 471 -26.30 -3.28 11.74
CA GLN A 471 -25.49 -3.92 10.72
C GLN A 471 -26.26 -5.07 10.08
N VAL A 472 -26.82 -4.83 8.91
CA VAL A 472 -27.58 -5.83 8.14
C VAL A 472 -26.68 -6.69 7.26
N GLY A 473 -25.50 -6.17 6.88
CA GLY A 473 -24.60 -6.83 5.96
C GLY A 473 -23.11 -6.67 6.27
N ILE A 474 -22.30 -7.53 5.67
CA ILE A 474 -20.84 -7.43 5.62
C ILE A 474 -20.39 -7.55 4.16
N VAL A 475 -19.60 -6.62 3.63
CA VAL A 475 -19.10 -6.68 2.25
C VAL A 475 -18.33 -7.98 2.03
N SER A 476 -18.72 -8.79 1.03
CA SER A 476 -18.11 -10.09 0.73
C SER A 476 -17.49 -10.11 -0.66
N TRP A 477 -18.30 -9.96 -1.72
CA TRP A 477 -17.82 -9.99 -3.11
C TRP A 477 -18.73 -9.16 -4.02
N GLY A 478 -18.26 -8.87 -5.23
CA GLY A 478 -19.03 -8.16 -6.26
C GLY A 478 -18.47 -8.48 -7.65
N LEU A 479 -19.31 -8.34 -8.68
CA LEU A 479 -18.92 -8.65 -10.05
C LEU A 479 -18.00 -7.58 -10.65
N THR A 480 -18.33 -6.30 -10.42
CA THR A 480 -17.59 -5.12 -10.89
C THR A 480 -17.99 -3.89 -10.08
N CYS A 481 -17.04 -3.01 -9.78
CA CYS A 481 -17.29 -1.77 -9.06
C CYS A 481 -18.09 -0.72 -9.85
N GLY A 482 -19.18 -0.19 -9.26
CA GLY A 482 -19.78 1.12 -9.58
C GLY A 482 -20.37 1.29 -10.98
N LEU A 483 -20.74 0.19 -11.64
CA LEU A 483 -21.60 0.22 -12.80
C LEU A 483 -23.06 0.35 -12.37
N GLN A 484 -23.82 1.18 -13.09
CA GLN A 484 -25.27 1.29 -12.92
C GLN A 484 -25.93 -0.08 -13.09
N ASN A 485 -26.86 -0.45 -12.19
CA ASN A 485 -27.59 -1.73 -12.15
C ASN A 485 -26.76 -2.99 -11.78
N THR A 486 -25.58 -2.83 -11.17
CA THR A 486 -24.80 -3.95 -10.60
C THR A 486 -24.59 -3.76 -9.10
N PRO A 487 -25.25 -4.52 -8.21
CA PRO A 487 -25.08 -4.44 -6.77
C PRO A 487 -23.92 -5.30 -6.27
N GLY A 488 -23.38 -4.89 -5.13
CA GLY A 488 -22.49 -5.69 -4.31
C GLY A 488 -23.23 -6.80 -3.57
N VAL A 489 -22.50 -7.86 -3.23
CA VAL A 489 -22.99 -8.98 -2.45
C VAL A 489 -22.40 -8.92 -1.05
N TYR A 490 -23.30 -8.95 -0.07
CA TYR A 490 -22.98 -8.84 1.35
C TYR A 490 -23.40 -10.11 2.06
N VAL A 491 -22.70 -10.46 3.14
CA VAL A 491 -23.14 -11.52 4.05
C VAL A 491 -24.42 -11.09 4.75
N ASN A 492 -25.42 -11.97 4.83
CA ASN A 492 -26.65 -11.74 5.58
C ASN A 492 -26.39 -11.87 7.09
N VAL A 493 -26.20 -10.75 7.80
CA VAL A 493 -25.85 -10.77 9.24
C VAL A 493 -26.96 -11.34 10.11
N GLU A 494 -28.23 -11.11 9.76
CA GLU A 494 -29.40 -11.64 10.48
C GLU A 494 -29.38 -13.17 10.58
N MET A 495 -28.88 -13.84 9.53
CA MET A 495 -28.75 -15.29 9.50
C MET A 495 -27.76 -15.79 10.57
N PHE A 496 -26.72 -15.01 10.87
CA PHE A 496 -25.60 -15.38 11.73
C PHE A 496 -25.70 -14.85 13.17
N THR A 497 -26.70 -14.01 13.51
CA THR A 497 -26.85 -13.45 14.87
C THR A 497 -26.82 -14.53 15.96
N LYS A 498 -27.49 -15.68 15.75
CA LYS A 498 -27.45 -16.81 16.71
C LYS A 498 -26.05 -17.41 16.89
N TRP A 499 -25.28 -17.50 15.80
CA TRP A 499 -23.91 -17.99 15.85
C TRP A 499 -22.99 -16.98 16.54
N ILE A 500 -23.17 -15.69 16.29
CA ILE A 500 -22.48 -14.61 17.00
C ILE A 500 -22.79 -14.68 18.49
N ASP A 501 -24.06 -14.78 18.88
CA ASP A 501 -24.49 -14.96 20.28
C ASP A 501 -23.78 -16.17 20.93
N TYR A 502 -23.71 -17.30 20.23
CA TYR A 502 -23.01 -18.50 20.71
C TYR A 502 -21.51 -18.25 20.90
N VAL A 503 -20.85 -17.60 19.94
CA VAL A 503 -19.43 -17.27 20.02
C VAL A 503 -19.16 -16.35 21.21
N LEU A 504 -19.97 -15.31 21.42
CA LEU A 504 -19.77 -14.37 22.53
C LEU A 504 -19.99 -15.05 23.89
N LYS A 505 -21.09 -15.79 24.05
CA LYS A 505 -21.38 -16.53 25.30
C LYS A 505 -20.29 -17.54 25.63
N SER A 506 -19.82 -18.29 24.63
CA SER A 506 -18.76 -19.30 24.82
C SER A 506 -17.40 -18.70 25.19
N ASN A 507 -17.20 -17.40 24.98
CA ASN A 507 -15.98 -16.69 25.34
C ASN A 507 -16.22 -15.67 26.48
N GLY A 508 -17.35 -15.75 27.19
CA GLY A 508 -17.62 -14.96 28.40
C GLY A 508 -18.05 -13.51 28.18
N PHE A 509 -18.55 -13.16 26.99
CA PHE A 509 -19.01 -11.81 26.68
C PHE A 509 -20.54 -11.68 26.80
N ASP A 510 -20.99 -10.50 27.25
CA ASP A 510 -22.41 -10.16 27.27
C ASP A 510 -22.96 -9.90 25.85
N THR A 511 -24.14 -10.46 25.59
CA THR A 511 -24.86 -10.31 24.31
C THR A 511 -25.86 -9.17 24.29
N THR A 512 -26.10 -8.50 25.42
CA THR A 512 -27.06 -7.37 25.46
C THR A 512 -26.49 -6.09 24.83
N VAL A 513 -25.16 -5.98 24.74
CA VAL A 513 -24.45 -4.75 24.35
C VAL A 513 -24.77 -4.29 22.91
N TYR A 514 -24.96 -5.23 21.98
CA TYR A 514 -25.30 -4.93 20.57
C TYR A 514 -26.78 -5.21 20.23
N LYS A 515 -27.60 -5.60 21.21
CA LYS A 515 -29.03 -5.79 21.02
C LYS A 515 -29.71 -4.43 21.15
N SER A 516 -30.39 -3.99 20.10
CA SER A 516 -31.31 -2.85 20.24
C SER A 516 -32.42 -3.25 21.20
N LYS A 517 -32.59 -2.55 22.32
CA LYS A 517 -33.81 -2.68 23.13
C LYS A 517 -35.00 -2.39 22.21
N ASN A 518 -35.79 -3.42 21.90
CA ASN A 518 -37.03 -3.32 21.14
C ASN A 518 -37.94 -2.31 21.84
N VAL A 519 -38.34 -1.25 21.14
CA VAL A 519 -39.50 -0.46 21.50
C VAL A 519 -40.63 -1.03 20.65
N GLY A 520 -41.51 -1.80 21.26
CA GLY A 520 -42.61 -2.45 20.54
C GLY A 520 -43.20 -3.67 21.22
N SER A 521 -43.58 -3.56 22.49
CA SER A 521 -44.76 -4.25 23.01
C SER A 521 -45.70 -3.14 23.48
N LEU A 522 -46.62 -2.74 22.59
CA LEU A 522 -47.91 -2.23 23.02
C LEU A 522 -48.74 -3.42 23.50
#